data_AF-A0A5S3TI16-F1
#
_entry.id   AF-A0A5S3TI16-F1
#
_cell.length_a   1.000
_cell.length_b   1.000
_cell.length_c   1.000
_cell.angle_alpha   90.00
_cell.angle_beta   90.00
_cell.angle_gamma   90.00
#
_symmetry.space_group_name_H-M   'P 1'
#
loop_
_entity.id
_entity.type
_entity.pdbx_description
1 polymer ?
#
loop_
_entity_poly.entity_id
_entity_poly.type
_entity_poly.pdbx_seq_one_letter_code
_entity_poly.pdbx_strand_id
1 'polypeptide(L)'
;MKSIIGKLDVLSVFLAWALLLVFFVSLAYGKMFSEPEASASHLVYLFSAFLCAVLIHIVLAFFNRCPHCNKCLTVQGFQKPHPASSGSWDKVVWRWFSGSIVCIHCGQRVATNGL
;
A
#
# COMPACT_ATOMS: atom_id res chain seq x y z
N MET A 1 -20.47 -2.87 0.84
CA MET A 1 -19.43 -3.56 1.61
C MET A 1 -18.12 -3.70 0.84
N LYS A 2 -18.14 -4.19 -0.42
CA LYS A 2 -16.94 -4.25 -1.29
C LYS A 2 -16.21 -2.89 -1.33
N SER A 3 -16.87 -1.83 -1.80
CA SER A 3 -16.38 -0.42 -1.82
C SER A 3 -15.54 0.04 -0.61
N ILE A 4 -15.82 -0.47 0.59
CA ILE A 4 -15.10 -0.11 1.81
C ILE A 4 -13.76 -0.84 1.91
N ILE A 5 -13.73 -2.12 1.52
CA ILE A 5 -12.54 -2.99 1.57
C ILE A 5 -11.44 -2.42 0.67
N GLY A 6 -11.74 -2.07 -0.59
CA GLY A 6 -10.74 -1.52 -1.49
C GLY A 6 -10.16 -0.18 -1.00
N LYS A 7 -10.98 0.66 -0.35
CA LYS A 7 -10.51 1.90 0.29
C LYS A 7 -9.61 1.62 1.47
N LEU A 8 -10.00 0.70 2.36
CA LEU A 8 -9.18 0.31 3.52
C LEU A 8 -7.86 -0.32 3.09
N ASP A 9 -7.86 -1.11 2.02
CA ASP A 9 -6.65 -1.70 1.43
C ASP A 9 -5.66 -0.59 1.03
N VAL A 10 -6.10 0.36 0.21
CA VAL A 10 -5.26 1.47 -0.24
C VAL A 10 -4.83 2.39 0.91
N LEU A 11 -5.70 2.63 1.89
CA LEU A 11 -5.34 3.40 3.10
C LEU A 11 -4.27 2.70 3.93
N SER A 12 -4.31 1.37 4.03
CA SER A 12 -3.26 0.62 4.73
C SER A 12 -1.90 0.73 4.05
N VAL A 13 -1.87 0.81 2.71
CA VAL A 13 -0.64 1.08 1.94
C VAL A 13 -0.13 2.50 2.21
N PHE A 14 -1.00 3.52 2.16
CA PHE A 14 -0.60 4.89 2.49
C PHE A 14 -0.04 5.01 3.92
N LEU A 15 -0.68 4.33 4.88
CA LEU A 15 -0.22 4.28 6.26
C LEU A 15 1.16 3.60 6.36
N ALA A 16 1.36 2.48 5.66
CA ALA A 16 2.66 1.80 5.62
C ALA A 16 3.76 2.71 5.05
N TRP A 17 3.50 3.42 3.95
CA TRP A 17 4.45 4.38 3.37
C TRP A 17 4.77 5.53 4.34
N ALA A 18 3.76 6.10 5.00
CA ALA A 18 3.96 7.16 5.97
C ALA A 18 4.78 6.69 7.18
N LEU A 19 4.47 5.52 7.73
CA LEU A 19 5.21 4.93 8.85
C LEU A 19 6.66 4.62 8.48
N LEU A 20 6.89 4.10 7.28
CA LEU A 20 8.24 3.82 6.79
C LEU A 20 9.06 5.11 6.59
N LEU A 21 8.44 6.16 6.06
CA LEU A 21 9.07 7.48 5.95
C LEU A 21 9.43 8.04 7.33
N VAL A 22 8.49 8.02 8.27
CA VAL A 22 8.72 8.50 9.65
C VAL A 22 9.82 7.69 10.33
N PHE A 23 9.85 6.36 10.15
CA PHE A 23 10.92 5.51 10.67
C PHE A 23 12.30 5.96 10.18
N PHE A 24 12.48 6.19 8.87
CA PHE A 24 13.77 6.63 8.34
C PHE A 24 14.15 8.05 8.78
N VAL A 25 13.18 8.96 8.89
CA VAL A 25 13.41 10.30 9.44
C VAL A 25 13.86 10.23 10.89
N SER A 26 13.17 9.44 11.72
CA SER A 26 13.56 9.22 13.13
C SER A 26 14.92 8.54 13.26
N LEU A 27 15.24 7.59 12.39
CA LEU A 27 16.54 6.92 12.37
C LEU A 27 17.68 7.88 12.01
N ALA A 28 17.49 8.72 10.98
CA ALA A 28 18.45 9.75 10.60
C ALA A 28 18.63 10.79 11.73
N TYR A 29 17.52 11.23 12.32
CA TYR A 29 17.56 12.15 13.46
C TYR A 29 18.32 11.56 14.64
N GLY A 30 18.01 10.32 15.03
CA GLY A 30 18.67 9.62 16.12
C GLY A 30 20.18 9.49 15.90
N LYS A 31 20.59 9.17 14.66
CA LYS A 31 22.01 9.04 14.32
C LYS A 31 22.77 10.36 14.39
N MET A 32 22.13 11.49 14.10
CA MET A 32 22.78 12.80 14.02
C MET A 32 22.73 13.60 15.31
N PHE A 33 21.67 13.43 16.11
CA PHE A 33 21.33 14.36 17.19
C PHE A 33 21.10 13.71 18.55
N SER A 34 20.93 12.39 18.64
CA SER A 34 20.69 11.74 19.94
C SER A 34 21.98 11.44 20.70
N GLU A 35 21.89 11.54 22.03
CA GLU A 35 22.99 11.12 22.90
C GLU A 35 23.24 9.61 22.79
N PRO A 36 24.47 9.13 23.05
CA PRO A 36 24.84 7.71 22.90
C PRO A 36 23.97 6.75 23.73
N GLU A 37 23.45 7.20 24.86
CA GLU A 37 22.64 6.44 25.82
C GLU A 37 21.12 6.50 25.48
N ALA A 38 20.72 7.23 24.45
CA ALA A 38 19.32 7.44 24.13
C ALA A 38 18.63 6.13 23.66
N SER A 39 17.44 5.87 24.20
CA SER A 39 16.67 4.66 23.87
C SER A 39 16.11 4.70 22.43
N ALA A 40 16.31 3.58 21.70
CA ALA A 40 15.76 3.36 20.37
C ALA A 40 14.36 2.72 20.36
N SER A 41 13.68 2.64 21.51
CA SER A 41 12.37 1.96 21.63
C SER A 41 11.30 2.51 20.67
N HIS A 42 11.31 3.82 20.41
CA HIS A 42 10.41 4.47 19.46
C HIS A 42 10.56 3.92 18.03
N LEU A 43 11.78 3.57 17.59
CA LEU A 43 12.03 2.96 16.28
C LEU A 43 11.40 1.56 16.19
N VAL A 44 11.47 0.79 17.29
CA VAL A 44 10.83 -0.54 17.39
C VAL A 44 9.31 -0.41 17.27
N TYR A 45 8.70 0.56 17.95
CA TYR A 45 7.25 0.80 17.86
C TYR A 45 6.83 1.26 16.46
N LEU A 46 7.57 2.18 15.84
CA LEU A 46 7.31 2.63 14.47
C LEU A 46 7.40 1.49 13.46
N PHE A 47 8.45 0.67 13.54
CA PHE A 47 8.62 -0.47 12.64
C PHE A 47 7.56 -1.54 12.87
N SER A 48 7.18 -1.79 14.12
CA SER A 48 6.09 -2.73 14.45
C SER A 48 4.74 -2.25 13.90
N ALA A 49 4.44 -0.95 14.02
CA ALA A 49 3.24 -0.36 13.41
C ALA A 49 3.25 -0.48 11.88
N PHE A 50 4.41 -0.29 11.24
CA PHE A 50 4.57 -0.51 9.80
C PHE A 50 4.25 -1.97 9.42
N LEU A 51 4.78 -2.95 10.15
CA LEU A 51 4.48 -4.36 9.92
C LEU A 51 2.98 -4.66 10.06
N CYS A 52 2.31 -4.09 11.06
CA CYS A 52 0.86 -4.21 11.21
C CYS A 52 0.11 -3.64 9.99
N ALA A 53 0.50 -2.47 9.49
CA ALA A 53 -0.11 -1.88 8.29
C ALA A 53 0.09 -2.77 7.04
N VAL A 54 1.28 -3.36 6.88
CA VAL A 54 1.58 -4.32 5.80
C VAL A 54 0.74 -5.59 5.92
N LEU A 55 0.58 -6.14 7.12
CA LEU A 55 -0.27 -7.32 7.35
C LEU A 55 -1.74 -7.04 7.03
N ILE A 56 -2.24 -5.86 7.41
CA ILE A 56 -3.58 -5.40 7.05
C ILE A 56 -3.71 -5.32 5.52
N HIS A 57 -2.74 -4.71 4.83
CA HIS A 57 -2.73 -4.66 3.37
C HIS A 57 -2.79 -6.06 2.75
N ILE A 58 -1.95 -7.00 3.21
CA ILE A 58 -1.92 -8.37 2.69
C ILE A 58 -3.31 -9.01 2.78
N VAL A 59 -3.97 -8.90 3.94
CA VAL A 59 -5.31 -9.46 4.16
C VAL A 59 -6.36 -8.77 3.26
N LEU A 60 -6.37 -7.44 3.20
CA LEU A 60 -7.37 -6.70 2.43
C LEU A 60 -7.18 -6.86 0.91
N ALA A 61 -5.94 -6.93 0.44
CA ALA A 61 -5.59 -7.14 -0.96
C ALA A 61 -6.16 -8.46 -1.51
N PHE A 62 -6.30 -9.50 -0.67
CA PHE A 62 -6.95 -10.75 -1.08
C PHE A 62 -8.42 -10.58 -1.44
N PHE A 63 -9.10 -9.56 -0.92
CA PHE A 63 -10.49 -9.26 -1.23
C PHE A 63 -10.64 -8.16 -2.29
N ASN A 64 -9.61 -7.32 -2.45
CA ASN A 64 -9.56 -6.26 -3.45
C ASN A 64 -9.14 -6.77 -4.85
N ARG A 65 -10.02 -7.54 -5.48
CA ARG A 65 -9.75 -8.26 -6.74
C ARG A 65 -10.42 -7.64 -7.96
N CYS A 66 -9.77 -7.77 -9.11
CA CYS A 66 -10.33 -7.40 -10.40
C CYS A 66 -11.49 -8.34 -10.78
N PRO A 67 -12.68 -7.84 -11.16
CA PRO A 67 -13.81 -8.69 -11.55
C PRO A 67 -13.58 -9.44 -12.87
N HIS A 68 -12.60 -9.02 -13.69
CA HIS A 68 -12.33 -9.63 -15.01
C HIS A 68 -11.28 -10.73 -14.98
N CYS A 69 -10.26 -10.63 -14.11
CA CYS A 69 -9.16 -11.60 -14.04
C CYS A 69 -8.95 -12.22 -12.65
N ASN A 70 -9.74 -11.79 -11.66
CA ASN A 70 -9.71 -12.25 -10.27
C ASN A 70 -8.34 -12.10 -9.56
N LYS A 71 -7.41 -11.33 -10.12
CA LYS A 71 -6.14 -10.98 -9.48
C LYS A 71 -6.30 -9.74 -8.60
N CYS A 72 -5.51 -9.66 -7.53
CA CYS A 72 -5.50 -8.52 -6.61
C CYS A 72 -5.12 -7.24 -7.36
N LEU A 73 -5.80 -6.13 -7.11
CA LEU A 73 -5.57 -4.89 -7.87
C LEU A 73 -4.33 -4.11 -7.39
N THR A 74 -3.98 -4.28 -6.12
CA THR A 74 -2.91 -3.57 -5.40
C THR A 74 -1.63 -4.39 -5.24
N VAL A 75 -1.55 -5.58 -5.84
CA VAL A 75 -0.37 -6.47 -5.79
C VAL A 75 0.07 -6.82 -7.20
N GLN A 76 1.29 -6.44 -7.58
CA GLN A 76 1.83 -6.70 -8.93
C GLN A 76 2.48 -8.09 -9.07
N GLY A 77 3.09 -8.60 -8.00
CA GLY A 77 3.99 -9.76 -8.09
C GLY A 77 5.21 -9.47 -8.97
N PHE A 78 5.70 -10.48 -9.68
CA PHE A 78 6.92 -10.40 -10.50
C PHE A 78 6.67 -10.07 -11.98
N GLN A 79 5.41 -10.06 -12.42
CA GLN A 79 5.07 -9.80 -13.82
C GLN A 79 5.07 -8.29 -14.10
N LYS A 80 5.46 -7.92 -15.32
CA LYS A 80 5.34 -6.53 -15.77
C LYS A 80 3.86 -6.15 -15.89
N PRO A 81 3.47 -4.91 -15.58
CA PRO A 81 2.10 -4.46 -15.79
C PRO A 81 1.69 -4.56 -17.25
N HIS A 82 0.41 -4.87 -17.49
CA HIS A 82 -0.17 -4.87 -18.82
C HIS A 82 0.04 -3.50 -19.51
N PRO A 83 0.44 -3.44 -20.79
CA PRO A 83 0.80 -2.17 -21.45
C PRO A 83 -0.30 -1.10 -21.42
N ALA A 84 -1.56 -1.54 -21.52
CA ALA A 84 -2.73 -0.66 -21.46
C ALA A 84 -3.22 -0.32 -20.03
N SER A 85 -2.52 -0.77 -18.99
CA SER A 85 -2.95 -0.59 -17.60
C SER A 85 -2.66 0.81 -17.04
N SER A 86 -3.03 1.05 -15.78
CA SER A 86 -2.67 2.27 -15.06
C SER A 86 -1.18 2.34 -14.66
N GLY A 87 -0.38 1.36 -15.07
CA GLY A 87 1.03 1.23 -14.74
C GLY A 87 1.24 0.23 -13.60
N SER A 88 2.20 0.50 -12.72
CA SER A 88 2.54 -0.34 -11.58
C SER A 88 1.51 -0.24 -10.44
N TRP A 89 1.62 -1.13 -9.46
CA TRP A 89 0.67 -1.21 -8.33
C TRP A 89 0.62 0.08 -7.48
N ASP A 90 1.73 0.79 -7.30
CA ASP A 90 1.79 2.08 -6.61
C ASP A 90 0.92 3.13 -7.31
N LYS A 91 0.89 3.15 -8.65
CA LYS A 91 0.01 4.03 -9.42
C LYS A 91 -1.45 3.67 -9.25
N VAL A 92 -1.78 2.39 -9.07
CA VAL A 92 -3.14 1.96 -8.73
C VAL A 92 -3.56 2.50 -7.37
N VAL A 93 -2.70 2.39 -6.36
CA VAL A 93 -2.94 2.92 -5.00
C VAL A 93 -3.20 4.42 -5.07
N TRP A 94 -2.36 5.19 -5.76
CA TRP A 94 -2.55 6.63 -5.96
C TRP A 94 -3.85 7.00 -6.68
N ARG A 95 -4.23 6.23 -7.69
CA ARG A 95 -5.42 6.50 -8.51
C ARG A 95 -6.71 5.96 -7.91
N TRP A 96 -6.66 5.25 -6.79
CA TRP A 96 -7.84 4.56 -6.25
C TRP A 96 -9.04 5.49 -6.06
N PHE A 97 -8.79 6.68 -5.54
CA PHE A 97 -9.82 7.69 -5.26
C PHE A 97 -10.28 8.49 -6.48
N SER A 98 -9.75 8.22 -7.68
CA SER A 98 -10.23 8.83 -8.93
C SER A 98 -11.54 8.23 -9.45
N GLY A 99 -12.05 7.18 -8.79
CA GLY A 99 -13.30 6.49 -9.14
C GLY A 99 -13.14 5.35 -10.16
N SER A 100 -12.02 5.27 -10.88
CA SER A 100 -11.70 4.10 -11.72
C SER A 100 -10.21 3.91 -11.93
N ILE A 101 -9.78 2.67 -12.13
CA ILE A 101 -8.41 2.29 -12.49
C ILE A 101 -8.44 1.35 -13.69
N VAL A 102 -7.29 1.12 -14.31
CA VAL A 102 -7.12 0.07 -15.32
C VAL A 102 -6.22 -1.02 -14.74
N CYS A 103 -6.74 -2.24 -14.66
CA CYS A 103 -6.10 -3.36 -13.99
C CYS A 103 -4.69 -3.63 -14.55
N ILE A 104 -3.71 -3.73 -13.65
CA ILE A 104 -2.30 -4.00 -13.98
C ILE A 104 -2.07 -5.38 -14.60
N HIS A 105 -3.04 -6.29 -14.49
CA HIS A 105 -2.92 -7.66 -14.96
C HIS A 105 -3.57 -7.92 -16.32
N CYS A 106 -4.76 -7.38 -16.55
CA CYS A 106 -5.56 -7.67 -17.75
C CYS A 106 -5.90 -6.44 -18.60
N GLY A 107 -5.50 -5.24 -18.19
CA GLY A 107 -5.77 -4.01 -18.95
C GLY A 107 -7.24 -3.57 -18.98
N GLN A 108 -8.13 -4.25 -18.25
CA GLN A 108 -9.54 -3.88 -18.17
C GLN A 108 -9.77 -2.73 -17.18
N ARG A 109 -10.67 -1.82 -17.52
CA ARG A 109 -11.09 -0.74 -16.62
C ARG A 109 -11.96 -1.30 -15.50
N VAL A 110 -11.72 -0.82 -14.29
CA VAL A 110 -12.38 -1.27 -13.07
C VAL A 110 -12.87 -0.04 -12.30
N ALA A 111 -14.16 -0.03 -11.94
CA ALA A 111 -14.74 1.01 -11.11
C ALA A 111 -14.38 0.78 -9.64
N THR A 112 -13.58 1.67 -9.05
CA THR A 112 -13.13 1.52 -7.65
C THR A 112 -14.24 1.83 -6.65
N ASN A 113 -15.23 2.63 -7.02
CA ASN A 113 -16.39 2.89 -6.17
C ASN A 113 -17.26 1.65 -5.93
N GLY A 114 -17.19 0.65 -6.82
CA GLY A 114 -17.90 -0.62 -6.68
C GLY A 114 -17.12 -1.72 -5.92
N LEU A 115 -15.86 -1.45 -5.52
CA LEU A 115 -14.89 -2.48 -5.10
C LEU A 115 -14.28 -2.33 -3.73
#